data_AF-J9Q2H0-F1
#
_entry.id   AF-J9Q2H0-F1
#
_cell.length_a   1.000
_cell.length_b   1.000
_cell.length_c   1.000
_cell.angle_alpha   90.00
_cell.angle_beta   90.00
_cell.angle_gamma   90.00
#
_symmetry.space_group_name_H-M   'P 1'
#
loop_
_entity.id
_entity.type
_entity.pdbx_description
1 polymer ?
#
loop_
_entity_poly.entity_id
_entity_poly.type
_entity_poly.pdbx_seq_one_letter_code
_entity_poly.pdbx_strand_id
1 'polypeptide(L)'
;LLAWLGLELNTLSILPMIIKPHHPRATEAATKYFLIQAAAAALILFSSTLNAWQTGHWSITNISTPAATVTITIAIMLKLGIAPTHAWYPEVLQGATMNTALILSTWQKLAPLTLLYLMKNSLPNSLILTIGALSILVGGWAGLNQTQTRKIMAMSSIAHMGWLIIALNMSLDIATMALAVYILLTTTMFTSFNITATKTLTDLG
;
A
#
# COMPACT_ATOMS: atom_id res chain seq x y z
N LEU A 1 14.61 -0.32 13.59
CA LEU A 1 15.65 -0.33 12.54
C LEU A 1 15.56 -1.54 11.61
N LEU A 2 15.55 -2.78 12.11
CA LEU A 2 15.43 -3.97 11.25
C LEU A 2 14.19 -3.97 10.34
N ALA A 3 13.02 -3.58 10.88
CA ALA A 3 11.80 -3.47 10.08
C ALA A 3 11.91 -2.42 8.96
N TRP A 4 12.61 -1.30 9.21
CA TRP A 4 12.88 -0.29 8.18
C TRP A 4 13.77 -0.85 7.08
N LEU A 5 14.85 -1.56 7.45
CA LEU A 5 15.75 -2.18 6.48
C LEU A 5 15.02 -3.22 5.62
N GLY A 6 14.15 -4.03 6.23
CA GLY A 6 13.31 -4.97 5.48
C GLY A 6 12.39 -4.28 4.47
N LEU A 7 11.79 -3.13 4.85
CA LEU A 7 10.96 -2.34 3.94
C LEU A 7 11.77 -1.69 2.80
N GLU A 8 13.00 -1.27 3.05
CA GLU A 8 13.90 -0.72 2.02
C GLU A 8 14.38 -1.80 1.03
N LEU A 9 14.74 -2.99 1.53
CA LEU A 9 15.06 -4.12 0.66
C LEU A 9 13.87 -4.52 -0.21
N ASN A 10 12.65 -4.46 0.35
CA ASN A 10 11.43 -4.72 -0.41
C ASN A 10 11.20 -3.69 -1.53
N THR A 11 11.52 -2.41 -1.28
CA THR A 11 11.38 -1.36 -2.29
C THR A 11 12.46 -1.43 -3.36
N LEU A 12 13.71 -1.74 -3.00
CA LEU A 12 14.80 -1.86 -3.97
C LEU A 12 14.65 -3.09 -4.86
N SER A 13 14.19 -4.21 -4.31
CA SER A 13 14.04 -5.47 -5.07
C SER A 13 12.97 -5.43 -6.16
N ILE A 14 11.92 -4.61 -6.01
CA ILE A 14 10.84 -4.53 -7.00
C ILE A 14 11.16 -3.58 -8.17
N LEU A 15 12.09 -2.63 -8.01
CA LEU A 15 12.42 -1.64 -9.06
C LEU A 15 12.86 -2.28 -10.38
N PRO A 16 13.79 -3.27 -10.41
CA PRO A 16 14.17 -3.93 -11.65
C PRO A 16 13.00 -4.62 -12.35
N MET A 17 12.05 -5.15 -11.56
CA MET A 17 10.86 -5.80 -12.11
C MET A 17 9.94 -4.79 -12.80
N ILE A 18 9.80 -3.57 -12.25
CA ILE A 18 9.00 -2.51 -12.86
C ILE A 18 9.64 -2.04 -14.19
N ILE A 19 10.96 -1.85 -14.23
CA ILE A 19 11.69 -1.31 -15.39
C ILE A 19 11.94 -2.35 -16.49
N LYS A 20 11.73 -3.65 -16.22
CA LYS A 20 11.97 -4.77 -17.16
C LYS A 20 11.53 -4.55 -18.62
N PRO A 21 10.37 -3.94 -18.96
CA PRO A 21 9.98 -3.76 -20.36
C PRO A 21 10.75 -2.64 -21.10
N HIS A 22 11.64 -1.89 -20.43
CA HIS A 22 12.46 -0.80 -21.01
C HIS A 22 11.67 0.22 -21.83
N HIS A 23 10.45 0.54 -21.38
CA HIS A 23 9.56 1.52 -22.00
C HIS A 23 9.50 2.81 -21.15
N PRO A 24 9.38 4.03 -21.73
CA PRO A 24 9.33 5.29 -20.96
C PRO A 24 8.25 5.31 -19.87
N ARG A 25 7.11 4.67 -20.12
CA ARG A 25 6.05 4.53 -19.11
C ARG A 25 6.48 3.69 -17.89
N ALA A 26 7.30 2.68 -18.10
CA ALA A 26 7.80 1.81 -17.05
C ALA A 26 8.90 2.50 -16.24
N THR A 27 9.75 3.30 -16.89
CA THR A 27 10.73 4.13 -16.19
C THR A 27 10.04 5.21 -15.36
N GLU A 28 9.01 5.88 -15.88
CA GLU A 28 8.18 6.82 -15.12
C GLU A 28 7.49 6.17 -13.91
N ALA A 29 6.92 4.97 -14.09
CA ALA A 29 6.33 4.23 -12.99
C ALA A 29 7.37 3.87 -11.90
N ALA A 30 8.55 3.44 -12.30
CA ALA A 30 9.61 3.10 -11.37
C ALA A 30 10.16 4.32 -10.61
N THR A 31 10.30 5.47 -11.27
CA THR A 31 10.75 6.71 -10.61
C THR A 31 9.70 7.22 -9.64
N LYS A 32 8.41 7.22 -10.01
CA LYS A 32 7.30 7.57 -9.10
C LYS A 32 7.25 6.65 -7.88
N TYR A 33 7.36 5.34 -8.11
CA TYR A 33 7.42 4.36 -7.02
C TYR A 33 8.61 4.62 -6.09
N PHE A 34 9.82 4.77 -6.65
CA PHE A 34 11.03 4.98 -5.86
C PHE A 34 10.93 6.23 -4.97
N LEU A 35 10.60 7.39 -5.55
CA LEU A 35 10.58 8.66 -4.83
C LEU A 35 9.62 8.62 -3.64
N ILE A 36 8.44 8.06 -3.86
CA ILE A 36 7.39 8.00 -2.83
C ILE A 36 7.77 6.98 -1.76
N GLN A 37 8.25 5.81 -2.15
CA GLN A 37 8.63 4.78 -1.19
C GLN A 37 9.85 5.16 -0.36
N ALA A 38 10.82 5.88 -0.95
CA ALA A 38 11.98 6.44 -0.25
C ALA A 38 11.54 7.52 0.74
N ALA A 39 10.63 8.42 0.35
CA ALA A 39 10.05 9.41 1.25
C ALA A 39 9.30 8.74 2.43
N ALA A 40 8.53 7.68 2.15
CA ALA A 40 7.87 6.89 3.18
C ALA A 40 8.87 6.26 4.16
N ALA A 41 9.93 5.65 3.63
CA ALA A 41 10.95 5.01 4.44
C ALA A 41 11.72 6.03 5.29
N ALA A 42 12.03 7.22 4.76
CA ALA A 42 12.63 8.31 5.52
C ALA A 42 11.72 8.75 6.69
N LEU A 43 10.41 8.86 6.48
CA LEU A 43 9.45 9.18 7.54
C LEU A 43 9.33 8.06 8.59
N ILE A 44 9.39 6.78 8.19
CA ILE A 44 9.43 5.65 9.14
C ILE A 44 10.70 5.72 9.99
N LEU A 45 11.86 6.02 9.38
CA LEU A 45 13.10 6.17 10.13
C LEU A 45 13.00 7.35 11.10
N PHE A 46 12.54 8.51 10.62
CA PHE A 46 12.38 9.73 11.42
C PHE A 46 11.44 9.53 12.62
N SER A 47 10.28 8.91 12.40
CA SER A 47 9.33 8.62 13.49
C SER A 47 9.92 7.63 14.50
N SER A 48 10.67 6.62 14.03
CA SER A 48 11.33 5.65 14.93
C SER A 48 12.46 6.27 15.75
N THR A 49 13.26 7.17 15.17
CA THR A 49 14.33 7.88 15.89
C THR A 49 13.76 8.89 16.86
N LEU A 50 12.67 9.58 16.50
CA LEU A 50 11.95 10.49 17.40
C LEU A 50 11.39 9.73 18.62
N ASN A 51 10.76 8.57 18.40
CA ASN A 51 10.26 7.73 19.49
C ASN A 51 11.39 7.23 20.39
N ALA A 52 12.49 6.74 19.81
CA ALA A 52 13.65 6.26 20.56
C ALA A 52 14.34 7.38 21.34
N TRP A 53 14.41 8.59 20.78
CA TRP A 53 14.95 9.76 21.47
C TRP A 53 14.11 10.15 22.69
N GLN A 54 12.78 10.04 22.62
CA GLN A 54 11.88 10.41 23.71
C GLN A 54 11.70 9.32 24.77
N THR A 55 11.76 8.04 24.38
CA THR A 55 11.45 6.89 25.27
C THR A 55 12.66 6.05 25.67
N GLY A 56 13.79 6.17 24.95
CA GLY A 56 15.00 5.38 25.18
C GLY A 56 14.96 3.95 24.64
N HIS A 57 13.87 3.53 23.98
CA HIS A 57 13.71 2.16 23.48
C HIS A 57 13.31 2.09 22.00
N TRP A 58 13.64 0.96 21.36
CA TRP A 58 13.38 0.70 19.94
C TRP A 58 12.24 -0.30 19.68
N SER A 59 11.38 -0.55 20.68
CA SER A 59 10.28 -1.51 20.55
C SER A 59 9.19 -1.01 19.59
N ILE A 60 8.78 -1.87 18.65
CA ILE A 60 7.74 -1.57 17.65
C ILE A 60 6.34 -1.50 18.28
N THR A 61 6.08 -2.32 19.31
CA THR A 61 4.73 -2.48 19.89
C THR A 61 4.25 -1.27 20.69
N ASN A 62 5.18 -0.49 21.25
CA ASN A 62 4.89 0.59 22.19
C ASN A 62 5.48 1.91 21.69
N ILE A 63 4.91 2.46 20.62
CA ILE A 63 5.21 3.84 20.21
C ILE A 63 4.27 4.73 21.04
N SER A 64 4.83 5.44 22.01
CA SER A 64 4.03 6.16 23.00
C SER A 64 3.81 7.62 22.65
N THR A 65 4.65 8.22 21.80
CA THR A 65 4.59 9.65 21.57
C THR A 65 3.64 10.00 20.41
N PRO A 66 2.69 10.94 20.60
CA PRO A 66 1.65 11.22 19.62
C PRO A 66 2.21 11.73 18.28
N ALA A 67 3.31 12.49 18.33
CA ALA A 67 3.99 12.94 17.11
C ALA A 67 4.59 11.76 16.33
N ALA A 68 5.22 10.80 17.02
CA ALA A 68 5.80 9.63 16.37
C ALA A 68 4.72 8.70 15.81
N THR A 69 3.62 8.45 16.54
CA THR A 69 2.50 7.61 16.08
C THR A 69 1.80 8.20 14.85
N VAL A 70 1.54 9.51 14.83
CA VAL A 70 0.92 10.16 13.66
C VAL A 70 1.86 10.15 12.45
N THR A 71 3.15 10.45 12.64
CA THR A 71 4.11 10.47 11.52
C THR A 71 4.35 9.07 10.95
N ILE A 72 4.50 8.04 11.79
CA ILE A 72 4.69 6.67 11.32
C ILE A 72 3.42 6.12 10.64
N THR A 73 2.23 6.47 11.13
CA THR A 73 0.97 6.03 10.49
C THR A 73 0.85 6.63 9.09
N ILE A 74 1.06 7.94 8.93
CA ILE A 74 1.07 8.60 7.61
C ILE A 74 2.11 7.97 6.69
N ALA A 75 3.30 7.66 7.20
CA ALA A 75 4.37 7.03 6.43
C ALA A 75 3.96 5.64 5.91
N ILE A 76 3.33 4.82 6.76
CA ILE A 76 2.81 3.51 6.35
C ILE A 76 1.67 3.65 5.33
N MET A 77 0.78 4.65 5.48
CA MET A 77 -0.26 4.92 4.48
C MET A 77 0.32 5.28 3.12
N LEU A 78 1.40 6.08 3.12
CA LEU A 78 2.13 6.43 1.91
C LEU A 78 2.78 5.21 1.24
N LYS A 79 3.31 4.24 2.03
CA LYS A 79 3.76 2.94 1.50
C LYS A 79 2.62 2.11 0.90
N LEU A 80 1.47 2.06 1.55
CA LEU A 80 0.32 1.24 1.11
C LEU A 80 -0.46 1.84 -0.07
N GLY A 81 -0.29 3.15 -0.32
CA GLY A 81 -0.99 3.88 -1.38
C GLY A 81 -2.45 4.17 -1.04
N ILE A 82 -2.74 4.54 0.20
CA ILE A 82 -4.11 4.73 0.71
C ILE A 82 -4.43 6.24 0.72
N ALA A 83 -5.70 6.62 0.61
CA ALA A 83 -6.08 8.04 0.63
C ALA A 83 -5.61 8.71 1.94
N PRO A 84 -5.09 9.96 1.91
CA PRO A 84 -4.99 10.86 0.75
C PRO A 84 -3.77 10.60 -0.16
N THR A 85 -2.81 9.78 0.24
CA THR A 85 -1.53 9.54 -0.47
C THR A 85 -1.61 8.52 -1.61
N HIS A 86 -2.81 8.23 -2.11
CA HIS A 86 -3.11 7.18 -3.09
C HIS A 86 -2.72 7.50 -4.55
N ALA A 87 -2.50 8.77 -4.90
CA ALA A 87 -2.42 9.21 -6.30
C ALA A 87 -1.36 8.50 -7.15
N TRP A 88 -0.26 8.05 -6.53
CA TRP A 88 0.80 7.35 -7.23
C TRP A 88 0.44 5.93 -7.63
N TYR A 89 -0.43 5.29 -6.86
CA TYR A 89 -0.65 3.85 -6.93
C TYR A 89 -1.28 3.42 -8.28
N PRO A 90 -2.34 4.09 -8.80
CA PRO A 90 -2.89 3.78 -10.12
C PRO A 90 -1.92 4.03 -11.27
N GLU A 91 -1.06 5.03 -11.16
CA GLU A 91 -0.10 5.38 -12.22
C GLU A 91 1.03 4.36 -12.32
N VAL A 92 1.57 3.95 -11.17
CA VAL A 92 2.63 2.92 -11.10
C VAL A 92 2.11 1.58 -11.62
N LEU A 93 0.90 1.16 -11.19
CA LEU A 93 0.31 -0.09 -11.69
C LEU A 93 0.08 -0.05 -13.19
N GLN A 94 -0.35 1.08 -13.74
CA GLN A 94 -0.61 1.18 -15.18
C GLN A 94 0.68 1.14 -16.02
N GLY A 95 1.80 1.65 -15.50
CA GLY A 95 3.11 1.58 -16.17
C GLY A 95 3.82 0.23 -16.01
N ALA A 96 3.39 -0.59 -15.05
CA ALA A 96 3.91 -1.93 -14.79
C ALA A 96 3.28 -3.00 -15.70
N THR A 97 3.94 -4.16 -15.82
CA THR A 97 3.37 -5.35 -16.46
C THR A 97 2.31 -6.00 -15.57
N MET A 98 1.45 -6.87 -16.11
CA MET A 98 0.35 -7.44 -15.32
C MET A 98 0.84 -8.27 -14.12
N ASN A 99 1.91 -9.07 -14.32
CA ASN A 99 2.51 -9.85 -13.25
C ASN A 99 3.18 -8.97 -12.19
N THR A 100 3.85 -7.88 -12.59
CA THR A 100 4.47 -6.97 -11.62
C THR A 100 3.42 -6.14 -10.88
N ALA A 101 2.32 -5.78 -11.55
CA ALA A 101 1.15 -5.18 -10.93
C ALA A 101 0.52 -6.10 -9.86
N LEU A 102 0.40 -7.40 -10.14
CA LEU A 102 -0.05 -8.38 -9.16
C LEU A 102 0.84 -8.39 -7.90
N ILE A 103 2.17 -8.46 -8.07
CA ILE A 103 3.13 -8.46 -6.95
C ILE A 103 3.05 -7.15 -6.15
N LEU A 104 2.96 -6.00 -6.83
CA LEU A 104 2.75 -4.69 -6.19
C LEU A 104 1.43 -4.62 -5.41
N SER A 105 0.38 -5.29 -5.88
CA SER A 105 -0.93 -5.29 -5.23
C SER A 105 -1.07 -6.27 -4.06
N THR A 106 -0.22 -7.28 -3.97
CA THR A 106 -0.31 -8.34 -2.96
C THR A 106 0.90 -8.30 -2.02
N TRP A 107 2.05 -8.72 -2.53
CA TRP A 107 3.28 -8.89 -1.77
C TRP A 107 3.75 -7.59 -1.11
N GLN A 108 3.77 -6.48 -1.84
CA GLN A 108 4.22 -5.19 -1.31
C GLN A 108 3.33 -4.64 -0.19
N LYS A 109 2.08 -5.10 -0.07
CA LYS A 109 1.17 -4.67 1.00
C LYS A 109 1.37 -5.44 2.30
N LEU A 110 1.96 -6.64 2.26
CA LEU A 110 2.12 -7.48 3.45
C LEU A 110 3.01 -6.84 4.52
N ALA A 111 4.22 -6.41 4.17
CA ALA A 111 5.17 -5.88 5.15
C ALA A 111 4.72 -4.56 5.81
N PRO A 112 4.14 -3.58 5.10
CA PRO A 112 3.59 -2.40 5.77
C PRO A 112 2.34 -2.71 6.60
N LEU A 113 1.51 -3.68 6.20
CA LEU A 113 0.37 -4.12 7.01
C LEU A 113 0.82 -4.80 8.30
N THR A 114 1.82 -5.68 8.28
CA THR A 114 2.30 -6.31 9.51
C THR A 114 2.82 -5.30 10.53
N LEU A 115 3.39 -4.18 10.10
CA LEU A 115 3.74 -3.08 11.01
C LEU A 115 2.52 -2.46 11.67
N LEU A 116 1.42 -2.22 10.94
CA LEU A 116 0.17 -1.73 11.55
C LEU A 116 -0.40 -2.75 12.55
N TYR A 117 -0.29 -4.05 12.25
CA TYR A 117 -0.73 -5.10 13.19
C TYR A 117 0.06 -5.04 14.50
N LEU A 118 1.40 -4.95 14.41
CA LEU A 118 2.26 -4.87 15.59
C LEU A 118 2.03 -3.59 16.40
N MET A 119 1.63 -2.51 15.73
CA MET A 119 1.41 -1.20 16.36
C MET A 119 -0.03 -0.97 16.81
N LYS A 120 -0.96 -1.91 16.61
CA LYS A 120 -2.41 -1.74 16.82
C LYS A 120 -2.77 -0.93 18.08
N ASN A 121 -2.16 -1.27 19.21
CA ASN A 121 -2.48 -0.67 20.51
C ASN A 121 -2.10 0.82 20.63
N SER A 122 -1.18 1.30 19.78
CA SER A 122 -0.66 2.67 19.78
C SER A 122 -1.26 3.55 18.67
N LEU A 123 -2.11 2.99 17.80
CA LEU A 123 -2.60 3.72 16.64
C LEU A 123 -3.69 4.74 17.03
N PRO A 124 -3.62 5.98 16.49
CA PRO A 124 -4.67 6.98 16.71
C PRO A 124 -5.96 6.56 16.00
N ASN A 125 -6.97 6.17 16.78
CA ASN A 125 -8.25 5.65 16.30
C ASN A 125 -8.95 6.59 15.29
N SER A 126 -9.05 7.88 15.63
CA SER A 126 -9.70 8.89 14.77
C SER A 126 -9.03 9.01 13.40
N LEU A 127 -7.70 9.00 13.36
CA LEU A 127 -6.91 9.08 12.13
C LEU A 127 -7.10 7.83 11.27
N ILE A 128 -7.10 6.64 11.89
CA ILE A 128 -7.31 5.38 11.17
C ILE A 128 -8.70 5.29 10.54
N LEU A 129 -9.74 5.64 11.31
CA LEU A 129 -11.11 5.58 10.82
C LEU A 129 -11.35 6.60 9.69
N THR A 130 -10.80 7.80 9.81
CA THR A 130 -10.92 8.83 8.77
C THR A 130 -10.20 8.43 7.48
N ILE A 131 -8.98 7.91 7.57
CA ILE A 131 -8.22 7.41 6.41
C ILE A 131 -8.90 6.22 5.75
N GLY A 132 -9.43 5.30 6.57
CA GLY A 132 -10.20 4.14 6.09
C GLY A 132 -11.46 4.57 5.33
N ALA A 133 -12.26 5.47 5.89
CA ALA A 133 -13.47 5.98 5.24
C ALA A 133 -13.15 6.75 3.96
N LEU A 134 -12.13 7.62 3.99
CA LEU A 134 -11.69 8.38 2.82
C LEU A 134 -11.22 7.46 1.69
N SER A 135 -10.48 6.40 2.00
CA SER A 135 -9.98 5.48 0.98
C SER A 135 -11.08 4.62 0.35
N ILE A 136 -12.11 4.25 1.11
CA ILE A 136 -13.31 3.59 0.57
C ILE A 136 -14.03 4.52 -0.42
N LEU A 137 -14.27 5.78 -0.03
CA LEU A 137 -14.95 6.76 -0.88
C LEU A 137 -14.16 7.06 -2.15
N VAL A 138 -12.86 7.35 -2.01
CA VAL A 138 -11.98 7.68 -3.13
C VAL A 138 -11.82 6.48 -4.07
N GLY A 139 -11.57 5.29 -3.54
CA GLY A 139 -11.46 4.07 -4.37
C GLY A 139 -12.76 3.75 -5.11
N GLY A 140 -13.91 3.94 -4.46
CA GLY A 140 -15.22 3.77 -5.08
C GLY A 140 -15.47 4.75 -6.22
N TRP A 141 -15.40 6.06 -5.96
CA TRP A 141 -15.68 7.07 -6.97
C TRP A 141 -14.66 7.12 -8.09
N ALA A 142 -13.37 7.07 -7.77
CA ALA A 142 -12.32 7.15 -8.78
C ALA A 142 -12.26 5.90 -9.67
N GLY A 143 -12.75 4.75 -9.18
CA GLY A 143 -12.84 3.50 -9.93
C GLY A 143 -13.91 3.52 -11.04
N LEU A 144 -15.01 4.24 -10.83
CA LEU A 144 -16.12 4.30 -11.80
C LEU A 144 -15.72 4.93 -13.14
N ASN A 145 -14.75 5.85 -13.14
CA ASN A 145 -14.31 6.59 -14.32
C ASN A 145 -13.03 6.02 -14.95
N GLN A 146 -12.75 4.73 -14.79
CA GLN A 146 -11.57 4.08 -15.37
C GLN A 146 -11.97 3.05 -16.43
N THR A 147 -11.33 3.13 -17.59
CA THR A 147 -11.48 2.14 -18.68
C THR A 147 -10.34 1.12 -18.71
N GLN A 148 -9.24 1.41 -18.00
CA GLN A 148 -8.04 0.57 -17.98
C GLN A 148 -8.12 -0.43 -16.82
N THR A 149 -7.98 -1.72 -17.11
CA THR A 149 -8.17 -2.80 -16.12
C THR A 149 -7.23 -2.65 -14.91
N ARG A 150 -5.97 -2.27 -15.15
CA ARG A 150 -4.99 -2.04 -14.07
C ARG A 150 -5.33 -0.87 -13.16
N LYS A 151 -5.92 0.22 -13.70
CA LYS A 151 -6.38 1.35 -12.87
C LYS A 151 -7.64 0.99 -12.08
N ILE A 152 -8.55 0.19 -12.66
CA ILE A 152 -9.70 -0.34 -11.93
C ILE A 152 -9.22 -1.19 -10.75
N MET A 153 -8.28 -2.12 -10.99
CA MET A 153 -7.66 -2.93 -9.92
C MET A 153 -6.90 -2.08 -8.89
N ALA A 154 -6.31 -0.97 -9.31
CA ALA A 154 -5.67 -0.04 -8.39
C ALA A 154 -6.69 0.58 -7.42
N MET A 155 -7.79 1.10 -7.95
CA MET A 155 -8.85 1.75 -7.18
C MET A 155 -9.58 0.75 -6.27
N SER A 156 -9.83 -0.47 -6.75
CA SER A 156 -10.39 -1.53 -5.92
C SER A 156 -9.47 -1.86 -4.73
N SER A 157 -8.16 -1.90 -4.94
CA SER A 157 -7.21 -2.11 -3.84
C SER A 157 -7.21 -0.97 -2.82
N ILE A 158 -7.37 0.29 -3.26
CA ILE A 158 -7.43 1.45 -2.36
C ILE A 158 -8.66 1.31 -1.45
N ALA A 159 -9.81 0.94 -2.03
CA ALA A 159 -11.03 0.70 -1.25
C ALA A 159 -10.90 -0.48 -0.28
N HIS A 160 -10.34 -1.61 -0.71
CA HIS A 160 -10.14 -2.79 0.15
C HIS A 160 -9.17 -2.50 1.29
N MET A 161 -8.10 -1.74 1.03
CA MET A 161 -7.19 -1.33 2.10
C MET A 161 -7.88 -0.41 3.11
N GLY A 162 -8.84 0.42 2.68
CA GLY A 162 -9.67 1.20 3.58
C GLY A 162 -10.49 0.34 4.53
N TRP A 163 -11.18 -0.66 4.01
CA TRP A 163 -11.89 -1.66 4.82
C TRP A 163 -10.97 -2.40 5.78
N LEU A 164 -9.80 -2.83 5.30
CA LEU A 164 -8.82 -3.56 6.10
C LEU A 164 -8.32 -2.72 7.28
N ILE A 165 -8.04 -1.43 7.05
CA ILE A 165 -7.58 -0.51 8.10
C ILE A 165 -8.66 -0.27 9.16
N ILE A 166 -9.92 -0.11 8.75
CA ILE A 166 -11.05 -0.01 9.70
C ILE A 166 -11.17 -1.32 10.50
N ALA A 167 -11.11 -2.47 9.82
CA ALA A 167 -11.17 -3.77 10.48
C ALA A 167 -10.04 -3.98 11.49
N LEU A 168 -8.81 -3.57 11.16
CA LEU A 168 -7.62 -3.69 12.01
C LEU A 168 -7.81 -3.01 13.37
N ASN A 169 -8.44 -1.85 13.36
CA ASN A 169 -8.77 -1.10 14.56
C ASN A 169 -9.81 -1.82 15.43
N MET A 170 -10.77 -2.52 14.82
CA MET A 170 -11.78 -3.30 15.54
C MET A 170 -11.19 -4.61 16.08
N SER A 171 -10.74 -5.52 15.20
CA SER A 171 -10.19 -6.82 15.58
C SER A 171 -9.12 -7.27 14.58
N LEU A 172 -8.08 -7.95 15.07
CA LEU A 172 -7.05 -8.47 14.17
C LEU A 172 -7.61 -9.61 13.30
N ASP A 173 -8.54 -10.40 13.83
CA ASP A 173 -9.11 -11.56 13.11
C ASP A 173 -9.96 -11.15 11.90
N ILE A 174 -10.77 -10.09 12.01
CA ILE A 174 -11.53 -9.58 10.85
C ILE A 174 -10.56 -8.99 9.82
N ALA A 175 -9.51 -8.32 10.29
CA ALA A 175 -8.51 -7.74 9.39
C ALA A 175 -7.70 -8.80 8.63
N THR A 176 -7.34 -9.92 9.28
CA THR A 176 -6.62 -11.01 8.61
C THR A 176 -7.51 -11.72 7.60
N MET A 177 -8.78 -11.94 7.96
CA MET A 177 -9.78 -12.48 7.04
C MET A 177 -9.96 -11.57 5.82
N ALA A 178 -10.12 -10.27 6.02
CA ALA A 178 -10.26 -9.30 4.94
C ALA A 178 -9.02 -9.28 4.02
N LEU A 179 -7.82 -9.36 4.59
CA LEU A 179 -6.57 -9.45 3.82
C LEU A 179 -6.53 -10.74 2.98
N ALA A 180 -6.91 -11.89 3.55
CA ALA A 180 -6.92 -13.16 2.85
C ALA A 180 -7.89 -13.14 1.67
N VAL A 181 -9.11 -12.63 1.87
CA VAL A 181 -10.11 -12.46 0.81
C VAL A 181 -9.60 -11.53 -0.28
N TYR A 182 -8.99 -10.40 0.10
CA TYR A 182 -8.41 -9.45 -0.85
C TYR A 182 -7.30 -10.09 -1.71
N ILE A 183 -6.36 -10.81 -1.11
CA ILE A 183 -5.28 -11.48 -1.85
C ILE A 183 -5.86 -12.53 -2.80
N LEU A 184 -6.84 -13.31 -2.35
CA LEU A 184 -7.49 -14.33 -3.18
C LEU A 184 -8.18 -13.70 -4.40
N LEU A 185 -9.02 -12.69 -4.20
CA LEU A 185 -9.74 -12.04 -5.30
C LEU A 185 -8.82 -11.28 -6.27
N THR A 186 -7.78 -10.63 -5.74
CA THR A 186 -6.83 -9.90 -6.61
C THR A 186 -5.98 -10.86 -7.43
N THR A 187 -5.50 -11.96 -6.85
CA THR A 187 -4.74 -12.98 -7.59
C THR A 187 -5.60 -13.61 -8.69
N THR A 188 -6.86 -13.96 -8.42
CA THR A 188 -7.75 -14.52 -9.45
C THR A 188 -8.02 -13.54 -10.59
N MET A 189 -8.25 -12.25 -10.29
CA MET A 189 -8.52 -11.25 -11.33
C MET A 189 -7.28 -10.89 -12.16
N PHE A 190 -6.11 -10.72 -11.53
CA PHE A 190 -4.90 -10.42 -12.28
C PHE A 190 -4.44 -11.60 -13.14
N THR A 191 -4.61 -12.83 -12.66
CA THR A 191 -4.27 -14.03 -13.44
C THR A 191 -5.21 -14.21 -14.62
N SER A 192 -6.52 -14.01 -14.45
CA SER A 192 -7.48 -14.09 -15.57
C SER A 192 -7.15 -13.06 -16.65
N PHE A 193 -6.95 -11.79 -16.27
CA PHE A 193 -6.58 -10.74 -17.23
C PHE A 193 -5.22 -10.95 -17.90
N ASN A 194 -4.28 -11.62 -17.23
CA ASN A 194 -2.99 -11.94 -17.82
C ASN A 194 -3.11 -13.07 -18.87
N ILE A 195 -3.98 -14.05 -18.62
CA ILE A 195 -4.25 -15.15 -19.57
C ILE A 195 -4.98 -14.63 -20.82
N THR A 196 -5.97 -13.75 -20.64
CA THR A 196 -6.76 -13.18 -21.75
C THR A 196 -6.12 -11.95 -22.40
N ALA A 197 -4.98 -11.49 -21.88
CA ALA A 197 -4.27 -10.28 -22.33
C ALA A 197 -5.12 -8.99 -22.33
N THR A 198 -6.15 -8.90 -21.50
CA THR A 198 -7.11 -7.78 -21.46
C THR A 198 -6.54 -6.55 -20.74
N LYS A 199 -6.27 -5.48 -21.49
CA LYS A 199 -5.71 -4.22 -20.95
C LYS A 199 -6.80 -3.18 -20.70
N THR A 200 -7.90 -3.26 -21.44
CA THR A 200 -9.00 -2.30 -21.44
C THR A 200 -10.35 -3.01 -21.36
N LEU A 201 -11.39 -2.26 -20.95
CA LEU A 201 -12.75 -2.82 -20.87
C LEU A 201 -13.28 -3.32 -22.22
N THR A 202 -12.83 -2.77 -23.34
CA THR A 202 -13.23 -3.22 -24.69
C THR A 202 -12.65 -4.58 -25.04
N ASP A 203 -11.60 -5.03 -24.37
CA ASP A 203 -10.99 -6.34 -24.62
C ASP A 203 -11.78 -7.48 -23.94
N LEU A 204 -12.78 -7.15 -23.10
CA LEU A 204 -13.55 -8.12 -22.31
C LEU A 204 -14.83 -8.61 -23.02
N GLY A 205 -15.23 -8.00 -24.14
CA GLY A 205 -16.40 -8.38 -24.94
C GLY A 205 -15.98 -9.04 -26.24
#